data_AF-A0A239EHH6-F1
#
_entry.id   AF-A0A239EHH6-F1
#
_cell.length_a   1.000
_cell.length_b   1.000
_cell.length_c   1.000
_cell.angle_alpha   90.00
_cell.angle_beta   90.00
_cell.angle_gamma   90.00
#
_symmetry.space_group_name_H-M   'P 1'
#
loop_
_entity.id
_entity.type
_entity.pdbx_description
1 polymer ?
#
loop_
_entity_poly.entity_id
_entity_poly.type
_entity_poly.pdbx_seq_one_letter_code
_entity_poly.pdbx_strand_id
1 'polypeptide(L)'
;MASTKQSDSESTLPTTEAEIDDLRHEIDRLDAEILAAIQRRTEVSQLIGRTRMASGGPRMVHSREMKVLDRFSSLGQEGHTLAMLLLRLGRGRLGR
;
A
#
# COMPACT_ATOMS: atom_id res chain seq x y z
N MET A 1 13.96 -33.94 23.66
CA MET A 1 12.49 -33.74 23.51
C MET A 1 12.21 -32.30 23.97
N ALA A 2 11.67 -31.37 23.20
CA ALA A 2 10.74 -31.49 22.08
C ALA A 2 10.89 -30.35 21.06
N SER A 3 10.65 -30.71 19.79
CA SER A 3 10.07 -29.94 18.69
C SER A 3 10.45 -28.47 18.50
N THR A 4 11.45 -28.26 17.65
CA THR A 4 11.45 -27.14 16.69
C THR A 4 10.23 -27.32 15.78
N LYS A 5 9.23 -26.44 15.90
CA LYS A 5 8.19 -26.28 14.86
C LYS A 5 8.88 -25.65 13.64
N GLN A 6 9.32 -26.51 12.73
CA GLN A 6 9.76 -26.10 11.40
C GLN A 6 8.54 -25.53 10.67
N SER A 7 8.66 -24.29 10.22
CA SER A 7 7.61 -23.60 9.49
C SER A 7 7.43 -24.25 8.11
N ASP A 8 6.29 -24.92 7.92
CA ASP A 8 5.83 -25.46 6.63
C ASP A 8 5.49 -24.33 5.65
N SER A 9 6.51 -23.62 5.15
CA SER A 9 6.41 -22.83 3.92
C SER A 9 7.67 -22.99 3.10
N GLU A 10 8.03 -24.24 2.83
CA GLU A 10 8.97 -24.53 1.75
C GLU A 10 8.20 -24.30 0.45
N SER A 11 8.39 -23.12 -0.17
CA SER A 11 7.67 -22.76 -1.40
C SER A 11 8.06 -23.75 -2.49
N THR A 12 7.19 -24.72 -2.76
CA THR A 12 7.36 -25.61 -3.90
C THR A 12 7.23 -24.73 -5.14
N LEU A 13 8.32 -24.63 -5.90
CA LEU A 13 8.31 -23.88 -7.16
C LEU A 13 7.28 -24.52 -8.10
N PRO A 14 6.49 -23.72 -8.85
CA PRO A 14 5.59 -24.28 -9.85
C PRO A 14 6.40 -25.10 -10.85
N THR A 15 5.92 -26.30 -11.15
CA THR A 15 6.57 -27.25 -12.06
C THR A 15 5.87 -27.35 -13.41
N THR A 16 4.69 -26.74 -13.54
CA THR A 16 3.85 -26.77 -14.74
C THR A 16 3.33 -25.37 -15.12
N GLU A 17 2.99 -25.17 -16.40
CA GLU A 17 2.37 -23.91 -16.86
C GLU A 17 0.99 -23.69 -16.20
N ALA A 18 0.24 -24.76 -15.92
CA ALA A 18 -1.05 -24.66 -15.24
C ALA A 18 -0.93 -24.06 -13.83
N GLU A 19 0.11 -24.45 -13.07
CA GLU A 19 0.39 -23.86 -11.75
C GLU A 19 0.80 -22.38 -11.86
N ILE A 20 1.50 -22.00 -12.93
CA ILE A 20 1.84 -20.59 -13.19
C ILE A 20 0.57 -19.78 -13.50
N ASP A 21 -0.36 -20.33 -14.28
CA ASP A 21 -1.63 -19.66 -14.59
C ASP A 21 -2.50 -19.47 -13.34
N ASP A 22 -2.52 -20.44 -12.42
CA ASP A 22 -3.18 -20.29 -11.13
C ASP A 22 -2.55 -19.17 -10.28
N LEU A 23 -1.22 -19.06 -10.26
CA LEU A 23 -0.51 -17.96 -9.59
C LEU A 23 -0.79 -16.60 -10.24
N ARG A 24 -0.93 -16.53 -11.57
CA ARG A 24 -1.34 -15.30 -12.27
C ARG A 24 -2.75 -14.88 -11.90
N HIS A 25 -3.69 -15.82 -11.82
CA HIS A 25 -5.05 -15.52 -11.33
C HIS A 25 -5.03 -15.02 -9.88
N GLU A 26 -4.12 -15.52 -9.05
CA GLU A 26 -3.92 -14.99 -7.70
C GLU A 26 -3.41 -13.54 -7.71
N ILE A 27 -2.43 -13.23 -8.56
CA ILE A 27 -1.95 -11.85 -8.76
C ILE A 27 -3.09 -10.93 -9.22
N ASP A 28 -3.90 -11.35 -10.20
CA ASP A 28 -5.01 -10.54 -10.71
C ASP A 28 -6.03 -10.21 -9.61
N ARG A 29 -6.32 -11.18 -8.72
CA ARG A 29 -7.18 -10.95 -7.56
C ARG A 29 -6.56 -9.95 -6.58
N LEU A 30 -5.28 -10.12 -6.24
CA LEU A 30 -4.56 -9.22 -5.34
C LEU A 30 -4.48 -7.80 -5.91
N ASP A 31 -4.25 -7.65 -7.22
CA ASP A 31 -4.21 -6.36 -7.89
C ASP A 31 -5.57 -5.66 -7.87
N ALA A 32 -6.67 -6.40 -8.03
CA ALA A 32 -8.02 -5.86 -7.89
C ALA A 32 -8.26 -5.35 -6.45
N GLU A 33 -7.82 -6.09 -5.45
CA GLU A 33 -7.92 -5.68 -4.04
C GLU A 33 -7.07 -4.44 -3.73
N ILE A 34 -5.82 -4.41 -4.22
CA ILE A 34 -4.91 -3.27 -4.07
C ILE A 34 -5.53 -2.04 -4.73
N LEU A 35 -6.05 -2.17 -5.94
CA LEU A 35 -6.67 -1.06 -6.67
C LEU A 35 -7.88 -0.49 -5.91
N ALA A 36 -8.78 -1.35 -5.45
CA ALA A 36 -9.94 -0.94 -4.65
C ALA A 36 -9.52 -0.22 -3.36
N ALA A 37 -8.51 -0.76 -2.66
CA ALA A 37 -7.96 -0.15 -1.45
C ALA A 37 -7.34 1.24 -1.73
N ILE A 38 -6.61 1.39 -2.84
CA ILE A 38 -5.99 2.67 -3.24
C ILE A 38 -7.05 3.72 -3.57
N GLN A 39 -8.09 3.35 -4.31
CA GLN A 39 -9.21 4.24 -4.64
C GLN A 39 -9.87 4.74 -3.35
N ARG A 40 -10.24 3.81 -2.46
CA ARG A 40 -10.88 4.16 -1.19
C ARG A 40 -9.99 5.03 -0.31
N ARG A 41 -8.70 4.68 -0.18
CA ARG A 41 -7.72 5.47 0.57
C ARG A 41 -7.60 6.89 0.02
N THR A 42 -7.66 7.04 -1.30
CA THR A 42 -7.59 8.33 -1.97
C THR A 42 -8.79 9.20 -1.63
N GLU A 43 -10.01 8.67 -1.72
CA GLU A 43 -11.24 9.37 -1.33
C GLU A 43 -11.20 9.86 0.11
N VAL A 44 -10.82 8.97 1.04
CA VAL A 44 -10.72 9.28 2.47
C VAL A 44 -9.69 10.39 2.71
N SER A 45 -8.52 10.32 2.06
CA SER A 45 -7.48 11.34 2.18
C SER A 45 -7.96 12.70 1.67
N GLN A 46 -8.67 12.74 0.55
CA GLN A 46 -9.25 13.98 0.02
C GLN A 46 -10.32 14.56 0.95
N LEU A 47 -11.18 13.72 1.53
CA LEU A 47 -12.20 14.15 2.49
C LEU A 47 -11.57 14.76 3.74
N ILE A 48 -10.51 14.16 4.27
CA ILE A 48 -9.73 14.72 5.39
C ILE A 48 -9.18 16.09 4.99
N GLY A 49 -8.55 16.19 3.81
CA GLY A 49 -8.01 17.46 3.31
C GLY A 49 -9.07 18.56 3.22
N ARG A 50 -10.23 18.27 2.63
CA ARG A 50 -11.36 19.21 2.53
C ARG A 50 -11.87 19.64 3.91
N THR A 51 -12.02 18.69 4.83
CA THR A 51 -12.50 18.95 6.20
C THR A 51 -11.55 19.90 6.92
N ARG A 52 -10.24 19.66 6.84
CA ARG A 52 -9.24 20.52 7.48
C ARG A 52 -9.25 21.94 6.90
N MET A 53 -9.34 22.06 5.59
CA MET A 53 -9.45 23.36 4.92
C MET A 53 -10.71 24.11 5.36
N ALA A 54 -11.85 23.42 5.46
CA ALA A 54 -13.11 24.01 5.93
C ALA A 54 -13.02 24.51 7.39
N SER A 55 -12.21 23.87 8.23
CA SER A 55 -11.92 24.30 9.61
C SER A 55 -10.80 25.32 9.73
N GLY A 56 -10.32 25.91 8.63
CA GLY A 56 -9.21 26.89 8.63
C GLY A 56 -7.83 26.29 8.91
N GLY A 57 -7.72 24.96 8.97
CA GLY A 57 -6.47 24.25 9.15
C GLY A 57 -5.72 24.06 7.82
N PRO A 58 -4.42 23.71 7.88
CA PRO A 58 -3.66 23.46 6.66
C PRO A 58 -4.22 22.24 5.94
N ARG A 59 -4.04 22.17 4.62
CA ARG A 59 -4.44 20.98 3.83
C ARG A 59 -3.59 19.75 4.15
N MET A 60 -2.30 19.97 4.48
CA MET A 60 -1.30 18.92 4.70
C MET A 60 -0.76 18.95 6.13
N VAL A 61 -0.27 17.81 6.65
CA VAL A 61 0.47 17.72 7.92
C VAL A 61 1.73 16.91 7.68
N HIS A 62 2.89 17.57 7.77
CA HIS A 62 4.16 16.91 7.54
C HIS A 62 4.37 15.69 8.44
N SER A 63 4.09 15.79 9.74
CA SER A 63 4.23 14.67 10.68
C SER A 63 3.31 13.49 10.35
N ARG A 64 2.13 13.74 9.75
CA ARG A 64 1.25 12.66 9.30
C ARG A 64 1.78 11.99 8.03
N GLU A 65 2.38 12.76 7.13
CA GLU A 65 3.00 12.24 5.91
C GLU A 65 4.22 11.39 6.22
N MET A 66 5.05 11.80 7.17
CA MET A 66 6.16 10.99 7.67
C MET A 66 5.70 9.63 8.21
N LYS A 67 4.58 9.58 8.94
CA LYS A 67 3.96 8.31 9.38
C LYS A 67 3.42 7.45 8.24
N VAL A 68 3.17 8.01 7.06
CA VAL A 68 2.83 7.22 5.88
C VAL A 68 4.10 6.64 5.28
N LEU A 69 5.15 7.43 5.09
CA LEU A 69 6.44 6.95 4.59
C LEU A 69 7.02 5.82 5.45
N ASP A 70 6.99 6.01 6.77
CA ASP A 70 7.45 5.02 7.75
C ASP A 70 6.72 3.68 7.63
N ARG A 71 5.38 3.71 7.43
CA ARG A 71 4.58 2.47 7.29
C ARG A 71 4.99 1.62 6.08
N PHE A 72 5.46 2.24 5.00
CA PHE A 72 5.88 1.54 3.80
C PHE A 72 7.39 1.27 3.77
N SER A 73 8.15 1.70 4.78
CA SER A 73 9.61 1.53 4.83
C SER A 73 10.05 0.06 4.82
N SER A 74 9.19 -0.87 5.24
CA SER A 74 9.44 -2.31 5.18
C SER A 74 9.62 -2.84 3.75
N LEU A 75 9.13 -2.11 2.74
CA LEU A 75 9.33 -2.42 1.32
C LEU A 75 10.57 -1.72 0.73
N GLY A 76 11.42 -1.13 1.58
CA GLY A 76 12.64 -0.43 1.16
C GLY A 76 12.38 0.80 0.29
N GLN A 77 13.19 0.98 -0.75
CA GLN A 77 13.11 2.11 -1.67
C GLN A 77 11.76 2.16 -2.41
N GLU A 78 11.25 1.01 -2.85
CA GLU A 78 9.97 0.94 -3.55
C GLU A 78 8.79 1.27 -2.63
N GLY A 79 8.90 0.92 -1.35
CA GLY A 79 7.96 1.36 -0.33
C GLY A 79 7.85 2.88 -0.20
N HIS A 80 9.00 3.56 -0.22
CA HIS A 80 9.04 5.01 -0.21
C HIS A 80 8.36 5.60 -1.46
N THR A 81 8.66 5.05 -2.64
CA THR A 81 8.04 5.46 -3.91
C THR A 81 6.52 5.27 -3.87
N LEU A 82 6.05 4.11 -3.42
CA LEU A 82 4.63 3.80 -3.28
C LEU A 82 3.94 4.76 -2.31
N ALA A 83 4.51 4.97 -1.12
CA ALA A 83 3.96 5.92 -0.16
C ALA A 83 3.86 7.34 -0.73
N MET A 84 4.86 7.78 -1.49
CA MET A 84 4.85 9.08 -2.17
C MET A 84 3.78 9.17 -3.27
N LEU A 85 3.49 8.09 -4.00
CA LEU A 85 2.38 8.04 -4.96
C LEU A 85 1.04 8.13 -4.25
N LEU A 86 0.83 7.35 -3.19
CA LEU A 86 -0.40 7.34 -2.40
C LEU A 86 -0.67 8.68 -1.71
N LEU A 87 0.36 9.40 -1.28
CA LEU A 87 0.22 10.76 -0.79
C LEU A 87 -0.22 11.70 -1.91
N ARG A 88 0.44 11.65 -3.08
CA ARG A 88 0.09 12.50 -4.24
C ARG A 88 -1.35 12.31 -4.72
N LEU A 89 -1.86 11.07 -4.76
CA LEU A 89 -3.25 10.78 -5.13
C LEU A 89 -4.26 11.47 -4.21
N GLY A 90 -4.01 11.45 -2.89
CA GLY A 90 -4.95 11.98 -1.91
C GLY A 90 -4.93 13.50 -1.75
N ARG A 91 -3.75 14.12 -1.74
CA ARG A 91 -3.61 15.57 -1.43
C ARG A 91 -3.21 16.43 -2.63
N GLY A 92 -2.77 15.86 -3.74
CA GLY A 92 -2.14 16.57 -4.85
C GLY A 92 -0.61 16.63 -4.73
N ARG A 93 0.04 17.31 -5.68
CA ARG A 93 1.50 17.51 -5.69
C ARG A 93 1.90 18.59 -4.68
N LEU A 94 3.05 18.40 -4.03
CA LEU A 94 3.69 19.46 -3.24
C LEU A 94 4.11 20.61 -4.18
N GLY A 95 3.82 21.86 -3.78
CA GLY A 95 4.32 23.06 -4.47
C GLY A 95 3.57 23.49 -5.74
N ARG A 96 2.27 23.20 -5.84
CA ARG A 96 1.36 23.94 -6.74
C ARG A 96 0.55 24.96 -5.96
#